data_AF-A0A6J7DNU3-F1
#
_entry.id   AF-A0A6J7DNU3-F1
#
_cell.length_a   1.000
_cell.length_b   1.000
_cell.length_c   1.000
_cell.angle_alpha   90.00
_cell.angle_beta   90.00
_cell.angle_gamma   90.00
#
_symmetry.space_group_name_H-M   'P 1'
#
loop_
_entity.id
_entity.type
_entity.pdbx_description
1 polymer ?
#
loop_
_entity_poly.entity_id
_entity_poly.type
_entity_poly.pdbx_seq_one_letter_code
_entity_poly.pdbx_strand_id
1 'polypeptide(L)'
;MQFRGKFVSGLLIALALTLLPVTAFSAQKVTAGSSCKVYKQKTTYQNMTYTCIKSGKKLVWKKGIAVTKPIPKPSPSASPTAPVAIGDPIGSIGGTPAPSATPTPSPTPTPSPTPTPSPTYYIPPIPTSDNPITFDNILNRVNDIPKAVFNSLQETKLRNANLPGAKVQINIIRSPHVVGTYYDNSEKWFKEESAALANFAKFKKAYIFEYTFEDVEWMQAKIDSILNDASVKADRIYGGKSCEQANRADTPMVANITNGWDPKVDNSKPLEMKVPFVLAGYCGETDLQKWYMASGTGHELAHQYQIVQFWDPITNIYSNFGKYQPCWSVEGQASALGGFSFETNYEQFISDMNNYLLNSHPFYLNSAQNSAYEAAPLYWTPADVEKYLIESSTDLPGCRSTNRFALSYSLGSFTTMALTAIGGWESTFAMLPMLNDGISQNEAFKRVYGITWDAAVPILSKVVSQMLMQNLDPPGYGIYQAADPNRIFELTGDQGCALYDSGDSQTVRARIQALVNGNWLDVPTIDATWKIDSRCNGVPGKPWLVTLKVALDYGTQYRFLYTGDVNIGSRDSYGRGYSQTYIAP
;
A
#
# COMPACT_ATOMS: atom_id res chain seq x y z
N MET A 1 59.67 46.10 -12.90
CA MET A 1 58.66 45.57 -13.85
C MET A 1 57.28 45.74 -13.23
N GLN A 2 56.40 46.42 -13.94
CA GLN A 2 55.00 46.68 -13.59
C GLN A 2 54.12 45.54 -14.10
N PHE A 3 53.11 45.12 -13.32
CA PHE A 3 51.83 44.68 -13.88
C PHE A 3 50.70 45.05 -12.90
N ARG A 4 49.96 46.12 -13.24
CA ARG A 4 48.69 46.50 -12.58
C ARG A 4 47.53 46.11 -13.50
N GLY A 5 46.49 45.54 -12.87
CA GLY A 5 45.08 45.80 -13.20
C GLY A 5 44.45 45.01 -14.33
N LYS A 6 43.77 43.90 -14.02
CA LYS A 6 42.55 43.38 -14.69
C LYS A 6 41.85 42.32 -13.82
N PHE A 7 41.12 42.68 -12.75
CA PHE A 7 40.25 41.69 -12.08
C PHE A 7 38.91 42.20 -11.56
N VAL A 8 38.59 43.51 -11.69
CA VAL A 8 37.37 44.07 -11.07
C VAL A 8 36.24 44.40 -12.07
N SER A 9 36.48 44.35 -13.38
CA SER A 9 35.43 44.70 -14.38
C SER A 9 34.55 43.54 -14.87
N GLY A 10 34.86 42.28 -14.51
CA GLY A 10 34.07 41.11 -14.96
C GLY A 10 32.78 40.87 -14.19
N LEU A 11 32.70 41.33 -12.94
CA LEU A 11 31.61 40.98 -12.02
C LEU A 11 30.34 41.85 -12.21
N LEU A 12 30.47 43.04 -12.82
CA LEU A 12 29.35 43.96 -13.03
C LEU A 12 28.57 43.73 -14.33
N ILE A 13 29.16 43.05 -15.33
CA ILE A 13 28.49 42.76 -16.61
C ILE A 13 27.61 41.50 -16.51
N ALA A 14 27.93 40.57 -15.60
CA ALA A 14 27.13 39.36 -15.39
C ALA A 14 25.80 39.62 -14.64
N LEU A 15 25.72 40.69 -13.84
CA LEU A 15 24.52 41.00 -13.05
C LEU A 15 23.46 41.79 -13.86
N ALA A 16 23.85 42.50 -14.91
CA ALA A 16 22.94 43.31 -15.74
C ALA A 16 22.15 42.53 -16.80
N LEU A 17 22.51 41.28 -17.12
CA LEU A 17 21.79 40.45 -18.10
C LEU A 17 20.60 39.66 -17.53
N THR A 18 20.33 39.73 -16.22
CA THR A 18 19.22 39.00 -15.57
C THR A 18 17.91 39.79 -15.47
N LEU A 19 17.90 41.05 -15.94
CA LEU A 19 16.77 41.98 -15.85
C LEU A 19 16.08 42.24 -17.21
N LEU A 20 16.04 41.23 -18.09
CA LEU A 20 15.13 41.28 -19.24
C LEU A 20 13.76 40.77 -18.80
N PRO A 21 12.68 41.56 -18.93
CA PRO A 21 11.33 41.07 -18.69
C PRO A 21 11.07 39.90 -19.63
N VAL A 22 10.68 38.77 -19.07
CA VAL A 22 10.21 37.61 -19.82
C VAL A 22 9.03 38.10 -20.67
N THR A 23 9.24 38.25 -21.97
CA THR A 23 8.12 38.51 -22.88
C THR A 23 7.16 37.34 -22.73
N ALA A 24 5.92 37.61 -22.34
CA ALA A 24 4.88 36.61 -22.32
C ALA A 24 4.77 36.02 -23.73
N PHE A 25 5.24 34.78 -23.91
CA PHE A 25 5.00 34.04 -25.14
C PHE A 25 3.49 33.89 -25.27
N SER A 26 2.91 34.58 -26.26
CA SER A 26 1.52 34.39 -26.65
C SER A 26 1.29 32.89 -26.85
N ALA A 27 0.29 32.33 -26.17
CA ALA A 27 0.01 30.90 -26.17
C ALA A 27 -0.08 30.40 -27.62
N GLN A 28 0.80 29.46 -27.99
CA GLN A 28 0.88 28.95 -29.36
C GLN A 28 -0.48 28.33 -29.73
N LYS A 29 -1.13 28.88 -30.77
CA LYS A 29 -2.40 28.37 -31.30
C LYS A 29 -2.22 26.91 -31.75
N VAL A 30 -2.83 25.96 -31.03
CA VAL A 30 -2.75 24.53 -31.36
C VAL A 30 -3.91 24.17 -32.29
N THR A 31 -3.57 23.55 -33.42
CA THR A 31 -4.52 23.07 -34.43
C THR A 31 -4.13 21.66 -34.85
N ALA A 32 -5.11 20.79 -35.07
CA ALA A 32 -4.84 19.42 -35.52
C ALA A 32 -4.07 19.43 -36.84
N GLY A 33 -3.02 18.63 -36.93
CA GLY A 33 -2.13 18.56 -38.10
C GLY A 33 -0.98 19.58 -38.12
N SER A 34 -0.94 20.58 -37.23
CA SER A 34 0.22 21.48 -37.15
C SER A 34 1.41 20.82 -36.43
N SER A 35 2.61 21.32 -36.68
CA SER A 35 3.85 20.73 -36.17
C SER A 35 3.98 20.86 -34.65
N CYS A 36 4.41 19.79 -34.01
CA CYS A 36 4.76 19.76 -32.59
C CYS A 36 6.23 19.35 -32.42
N LYS A 37 6.84 19.73 -31.28
CA LYS A 37 8.30 19.59 -31.08
C LYS A 37 8.70 18.25 -30.46
N VAL A 38 7.85 17.69 -29.60
CA VAL A 38 8.20 16.52 -28.77
C VAL A 38 7.16 15.42 -28.93
N TYR A 39 7.59 14.22 -29.34
CA TYR A 39 6.72 13.06 -29.50
C TYR A 39 6.01 12.70 -28.18
N LYS A 40 4.71 12.40 -28.24
CA LYS A 40 3.81 12.14 -27.10
C LYS A 40 3.55 13.32 -26.16
N GLN A 41 4.04 14.52 -26.45
CA GLN A 41 3.66 15.73 -25.71
C GLN A 41 2.14 15.93 -25.76
N LYS A 42 1.53 16.27 -24.62
CA LYS A 42 0.11 16.66 -24.53
C LYS A 42 0.00 18.14 -24.21
N THR A 43 -0.96 18.82 -24.83
CA THR A 43 -1.30 20.22 -24.56
C THR A 43 -2.82 20.40 -24.64
N THR A 44 -3.38 21.20 -23.74
CA THR A 44 -4.79 21.57 -23.75
C THR A 44 -4.96 22.93 -24.40
N TYR A 45 -5.84 23.04 -25.39
CA TYR A 45 -6.19 24.30 -26.07
C TYR A 45 -7.69 24.29 -26.39
N GLN A 46 -8.41 25.38 -26.07
CA GLN A 46 -9.87 25.49 -26.26
C GLN A 46 -10.66 24.28 -25.72
N ASN A 47 -10.37 23.86 -24.49
CA ASN A 47 -11.05 22.75 -23.80
C ASN A 47 -10.94 21.38 -24.50
N MET A 48 -9.93 21.20 -25.35
CA MET A 48 -9.56 19.92 -25.94
C MET A 48 -8.09 19.59 -25.62
N THR A 49 -7.81 18.32 -25.31
CA THR A 49 -6.45 17.81 -25.14
C THR A 49 -5.92 17.27 -26.46
N TYR A 50 -4.85 17.88 -26.97
CA TYR A 50 -4.11 17.47 -28.16
C TYR A 50 -2.90 16.62 -27.76
N THR A 51 -2.57 15.59 -28.55
CA THR A 51 -1.37 14.76 -28.36
C THR A 51 -0.49 14.84 -29.59
N CYS A 52 0.80 15.10 -29.42
CA CYS A 52 1.79 15.09 -30.50
C CYS A 52 2.09 13.66 -30.92
N ILE A 53 1.79 13.32 -32.17
CA ILE A 53 1.96 11.98 -32.74
C ILE A 53 2.93 12.01 -33.92
N LYS A 54 3.46 10.84 -34.27
CA LYS A 54 4.26 10.66 -35.49
C LYS A 54 3.30 10.44 -36.66
N SER A 55 3.38 11.30 -37.67
CA SER A 55 2.67 11.15 -38.95
C SER A 55 3.70 11.14 -40.08
N GLY A 56 4.00 9.94 -40.58
CA GLY A 56 5.13 9.70 -41.46
C GLY A 56 6.48 10.05 -40.80
N LYS A 57 7.24 10.97 -41.41
CA LYS A 57 8.54 11.46 -40.91
C LYS A 57 8.45 12.72 -40.03
N LYS A 58 7.24 13.24 -39.76
CA LYS A 58 7.01 14.50 -39.02
C LYS A 58 6.23 14.26 -37.72
N LEU A 59 6.38 15.19 -36.78
CA LEU A 59 5.59 15.25 -35.54
C LEU A 59 4.47 16.27 -35.70
N VAL A 60 3.22 15.82 -35.49
CA VAL A 60 2.01 16.65 -35.66
C VAL A 60 1.02 16.44 -34.52
N TRP A 61 0.19 17.45 -34.24
CA TRP A 61 -0.90 17.34 -33.26
C TRP A 61 -2.04 16.45 -33.78
N LYS A 62 -2.38 15.39 -33.03
CA LYS A 62 -3.62 14.62 -33.22
C LYS A 62 -4.84 15.48 -32.88
N LYS A 63 -5.99 15.21 -33.51
CA LYS A 63 -7.28 15.83 -33.18
C LYS A 63 -7.53 15.78 -31.67
N GLY A 64 -7.85 16.93 -31.08
CA GLY A 64 -8.04 17.06 -29.64
C GLY A 64 -9.25 16.26 -29.14
N ILE A 65 -9.18 15.82 -27.89
CA ILE A 65 -10.28 15.13 -27.19
C ILE A 65 -10.90 16.11 -26.20
N ALA A 66 -12.23 16.27 -26.21
CA ALA A 66 -12.92 17.23 -25.35
C ALA A 66 -12.73 16.89 -23.86
N VAL A 67 -12.44 17.90 -23.06
CA VAL A 67 -12.39 17.78 -21.60
C VAL A 67 -13.82 17.94 -21.07
N THR A 68 -14.44 16.84 -20.59
CA THR A 68 -15.80 16.86 -20.07
C THR A 68 -15.88 17.66 -18.77
N LYS A 69 -16.70 18.73 -18.75
CA LYS A 69 -17.01 19.55 -17.58
C LYS A 69 -17.85 18.73 -16.58
N PRO A 70 -17.64 18.85 -15.25
CA PRO A 70 -18.55 18.26 -14.25
C PRO A 70 -19.93 18.91 -14.33
N ILE A 71 -20.99 18.08 -14.26
CA ILE A 71 -22.39 18.52 -14.18
C ILE A 71 -22.66 19.04 -12.75
N PRO A 72 -23.23 20.25 -12.57
CA PRO A 72 -23.68 20.72 -11.26
C PRO A 72 -24.80 19.83 -10.70
N LYS A 73 -24.64 19.41 -9.44
CA LYS A 73 -25.63 18.62 -8.66
C LYS A 73 -26.94 19.41 -8.47
N PRO A 74 -28.13 18.82 -8.66
CA PRO A 74 -29.40 19.50 -8.36
C PRO A 74 -29.56 19.74 -6.85
N SER A 75 -30.01 20.94 -6.50
CA SER A 75 -30.33 21.38 -5.13
C SER A 75 -31.64 20.72 -4.65
N PRO A 76 -31.80 20.37 -3.35
CA PRO A 76 -33.02 19.76 -2.84
C PRO A 76 -34.19 20.77 -2.84
N SER A 77 -35.31 20.33 -3.40
CA SER A 77 -36.59 21.05 -3.45
C SER A 77 -37.28 20.99 -2.08
N ALA A 78 -37.68 22.16 -1.56
CA ALA A 78 -38.47 22.27 -0.34
C ALA A 78 -39.93 21.85 -0.62
N SER A 79 -40.43 20.94 0.21
CA SER A 79 -41.82 20.48 0.26
C SER A 79 -42.76 21.60 0.75
N PRO A 80 -43.93 21.84 0.12
CA PRO A 80 -44.94 22.74 0.67
C PRO A 80 -45.95 21.97 1.52
N THR A 81 -46.09 22.39 2.78
CA THR A 81 -47.20 22.00 3.66
C THR A 81 -48.38 22.93 3.39
N ALA A 82 -49.53 22.36 3.00
CA ALA A 82 -50.79 23.07 2.81
C ALA A 82 -51.48 23.41 4.14
N PRO A 83 -52.23 24.52 4.22
CA PRO A 83 -53.35 24.65 5.14
C PRO A 83 -54.70 24.60 4.41
N VAL A 84 -55.64 23.95 5.08
CA VAL A 84 -57.04 23.72 4.71
C VAL A 84 -57.87 25.00 4.84
N ALA A 85 -58.82 25.20 3.93
CA ALA A 85 -59.80 26.28 3.92
C ALA A 85 -61.11 25.90 4.64
N ILE A 86 -61.59 26.80 5.50
CA ILE A 86 -62.99 27.03 5.95
C ILE A 86 -63.01 28.49 6.42
N GLY A 87 -63.90 29.42 6.13
CA GLY A 87 -65.08 29.54 5.29
C GLY A 87 -65.53 31.02 5.43
N ASP A 88 -66.06 31.60 4.35
CA ASP A 88 -66.75 32.90 4.32
C ASP A 88 -68.12 32.80 5.04
N PRO A 89 -68.79 33.89 5.53
CA PRO A 89 -69.13 35.02 4.64
C PRO A 89 -69.34 36.45 5.22
N ILE A 90 -69.47 37.37 4.26
CA ILE A 90 -70.24 38.64 4.22
C ILE A 90 -69.64 39.90 4.89
N GLY A 91 -69.50 40.97 4.07
CA GLY A 91 -69.73 42.34 4.54
C GLY A 91 -68.85 43.49 3.97
N SER A 92 -69.23 44.01 2.80
CA SER A 92 -69.42 45.46 2.50
C SER A 92 -68.25 46.50 2.51
N ILE A 93 -68.19 47.23 1.37
CA ILE A 93 -67.83 48.65 1.09
C ILE A 93 -66.45 49.25 1.45
N GLY A 94 -65.87 49.91 0.43
CA GLY A 94 -65.14 51.18 0.61
C GLY A 94 -63.77 51.24 -0.06
N GLY A 95 -63.67 51.91 -1.22
CA GLY A 95 -62.41 52.12 -1.93
C GLY A 95 -61.54 53.24 -1.33
N THR A 96 -60.22 53.12 -1.50
CA THR A 96 -59.26 54.25 -1.53
C THR A 96 -57.97 53.78 -2.24
N PRO A 97 -57.43 54.52 -3.23
CA PRO A 97 -56.17 54.16 -3.89
C PRO A 97 -54.96 54.54 -3.02
N ALA A 98 -54.08 53.56 -2.78
CA ALA A 98 -52.80 53.74 -2.08
C ALA A 98 -51.69 54.23 -3.04
N PRO A 99 -50.73 55.05 -2.58
CA PRO A 99 -49.75 55.70 -3.45
C PRO A 99 -48.67 54.74 -3.96
N SER A 100 -48.22 55.04 -5.18
CA SER A 100 -47.17 54.37 -5.95
C SER A 100 -45.88 54.16 -5.17
N ALA A 101 -45.39 52.91 -5.11
CA ALA A 101 -44.08 52.57 -4.58
C ALA A 101 -42.96 53.03 -5.53
N THR A 102 -41.97 53.72 -4.96
CA THR A 102 -40.73 54.17 -5.61
C THR A 102 -39.84 52.97 -5.98
N PRO A 103 -39.20 52.94 -7.17
CA PRO A 103 -38.33 51.83 -7.57
C PRO A 103 -37.07 51.77 -6.69
N THR A 104 -36.87 50.62 -6.05
CA THR A 104 -35.66 50.29 -5.29
C THR A 104 -34.49 50.03 -6.24
N PRO A 105 -33.28 50.56 -5.99
CA PRO A 105 -32.13 50.33 -6.86
C PRO A 105 -31.76 48.84 -6.90
N SER A 106 -31.62 48.33 -8.12
CA SER A 106 -31.17 46.96 -8.41
C SER A 106 -29.78 46.71 -7.81
N PRO A 107 -29.55 45.59 -7.10
CA PRO A 107 -28.23 45.26 -6.60
C PRO A 107 -27.26 45.07 -7.76
N THR A 108 -26.13 45.78 -7.69
CA THR A 108 -24.99 45.63 -8.59
C THR A 108 -24.52 44.17 -8.57
N PRO A 109 -24.34 43.49 -9.72
CA PRO A 109 -23.87 42.11 -9.74
C PRO A 109 -22.49 42.03 -9.10
N THR A 110 -22.42 41.32 -7.96
CA THR A 110 -21.16 40.99 -7.31
C THR A 110 -20.31 40.18 -8.30
N PRO A 111 -19.04 40.55 -8.54
CA PRO A 111 -18.18 39.80 -9.44
C PRO A 111 -18.10 38.35 -8.96
N SER A 112 -18.51 37.42 -9.84
CA SER A 112 -18.40 35.99 -9.59
C SER A 112 -16.93 35.67 -9.30
N PRO A 113 -16.60 34.96 -8.20
CA PRO A 113 -15.23 34.59 -7.91
C PRO A 113 -14.68 33.81 -9.11
N THR A 114 -13.52 34.25 -9.60
CA THR A 114 -12.76 33.54 -10.63
C THR A 114 -12.52 32.12 -10.11
N PRO A 115 -12.88 31.06 -10.87
CA PRO A 115 -12.69 29.69 -10.40
C PRO A 115 -11.21 29.46 -10.12
N THR A 116 -10.89 29.19 -8.86
CA THR A 116 -9.55 28.78 -8.45
C THR A 116 -9.16 27.55 -9.28
N PRO A 117 -7.97 27.53 -9.93
CA PRO A 117 -7.54 26.37 -10.70
C PRO A 117 -7.58 25.13 -9.80
N SER A 118 -8.24 24.07 -10.29
CA SER A 118 -8.30 22.80 -9.58
C SER A 118 -6.87 22.24 -9.46
N PRO A 119 -6.46 21.74 -8.29
CA PRO A 119 -5.12 21.19 -8.09
C PRO A 119 -4.85 20.07 -9.11
N THR A 120 -3.67 20.12 -9.74
CA THR A 120 -3.19 19.06 -10.62
C THR A 120 -2.43 18.02 -9.79
N TYR A 121 -2.96 16.81 -9.71
CA TYR A 121 -2.32 15.70 -9.01
C TYR A 121 -1.31 14.98 -9.91
N TYR A 122 -0.23 14.49 -9.31
CA TYR A 122 0.70 13.60 -9.98
C TYR A 122 0.02 12.24 -10.24
N ILE A 123 0.04 11.79 -11.49
CA ILE A 123 -0.39 10.45 -11.88
C ILE A 123 0.86 9.69 -12.33
N PRO A 124 1.24 8.61 -11.64
CA PRO A 124 2.41 7.83 -11.99
C PRO A 124 2.33 7.26 -13.42
N PRO A 125 3.46 7.11 -14.10
CA PRO A 125 3.49 6.39 -15.37
C PRO A 125 3.17 4.91 -15.14
N ILE A 126 2.28 4.37 -15.97
CA ILE A 126 1.99 2.93 -16.04
C ILE A 126 3.28 2.18 -16.40
N PRO A 127 3.56 1.00 -15.79
CA PRO A 127 4.75 0.19 -16.08
C PRO A 127 4.98 -0.01 -17.58
N THR A 128 6.22 0.17 -18.02
CA THR A 128 6.59 -0.01 -19.44
C THR A 128 6.78 -1.47 -19.77
N SER A 129 5.72 -2.14 -20.24
CA SER A 129 5.77 -3.51 -20.73
C SER A 129 5.03 -3.62 -22.07
N ASP A 130 5.55 -4.43 -23.00
CA ASP A 130 4.87 -4.77 -24.26
C ASP A 130 3.58 -5.56 -24.03
N ASN A 131 3.44 -6.17 -22.84
CA ASN A 131 2.25 -6.88 -22.39
C ASN A 131 1.95 -6.49 -20.93
N PRO A 132 1.32 -5.31 -20.69
CA PRO A 132 1.11 -4.78 -19.35
C PRO A 132 0.09 -5.62 -18.56
N ILE A 133 0.29 -5.69 -17.25
CA ILE A 133 -0.70 -6.26 -16.32
C ILE A 133 -1.82 -5.22 -16.14
N THR A 134 -3.06 -5.67 -16.30
CA THR A 134 -4.28 -4.85 -16.20
C THR A 134 -5.31 -5.58 -15.34
N PHE A 135 -6.38 -4.89 -14.94
CA PHE A 135 -7.49 -5.55 -14.24
C PHE A 135 -8.13 -6.69 -15.05
N ASP A 136 -8.09 -6.62 -16.40
CA ASP A 136 -8.67 -7.65 -17.27
C ASP A 136 -7.84 -8.94 -17.32
N ASN A 137 -6.53 -8.86 -17.09
CA ASN A 137 -5.62 -10.00 -17.26
C ASN A 137 -4.91 -10.44 -15.97
N ILE A 138 -4.93 -9.64 -14.91
CA ILE A 138 -4.12 -9.87 -13.70
C ILE A 138 -4.38 -11.24 -13.05
N LEU A 139 -5.62 -11.73 -13.06
CA LEU A 139 -5.97 -13.04 -12.51
C LEU A 139 -5.27 -14.20 -13.23
N ASN A 140 -5.03 -14.08 -14.54
CA ASN A 140 -4.30 -15.08 -15.32
C ASN A 140 -2.78 -14.82 -15.32
N ARG A 141 -2.34 -13.76 -14.65
CA ARG A 141 -0.95 -13.27 -14.63
C ARG A 141 -0.43 -13.12 -13.20
N VAL A 142 -1.05 -13.79 -12.23
CA VAL A 142 -0.71 -13.68 -10.79
C VAL A 142 0.77 -13.98 -10.54
N ASN A 143 1.32 -15.00 -11.21
CA ASN A 143 2.73 -15.38 -11.09
C ASN A 143 3.71 -14.31 -11.59
N ASP A 144 3.24 -13.37 -12.42
CA ASP A 144 4.08 -12.30 -12.97
C ASP A 144 4.04 -11.03 -12.12
N ILE A 145 3.13 -10.92 -11.15
CA ILE A 145 2.99 -9.76 -10.27
C ILE A 145 4.31 -9.43 -9.57
N PRO A 146 5.01 -10.37 -8.91
CA PRO A 146 6.25 -10.03 -8.21
C PRO A 146 7.33 -9.48 -9.13
N LYS A 147 7.46 -10.04 -10.35
CA LYS A 147 8.41 -9.55 -11.35
C LYS A 147 8.03 -8.16 -11.86
N ALA A 148 6.75 -7.92 -12.09
CA ALA A 148 6.25 -6.61 -12.52
C ALA A 148 6.50 -5.54 -11.45
N VAL A 149 6.26 -5.86 -10.17
CA VAL A 149 6.53 -4.98 -9.02
C VAL A 149 8.02 -4.65 -8.95
N PHE A 150 8.89 -5.67 -8.99
CA PHE A 150 10.35 -5.48 -8.98
C PHE A 150 10.83 -4.61 -10.14
N ASN A 151 10.39 -4.89 -11.36
CA ASN A 151 10.77 -4.09 -12.52
C ASN A 151 10.32 -2.63 -12.35
N SER A 152 9.10 -2.41 -11.85
CA SER A 152 8.58 -1.06 -11.60
C SER A 152 9.39 -0.29 -10.55
N LEU A 153 9.89 -0.97 -9.50
CA LEU A 153 10.82 -0.38 -8.54
C LEU A 153 12.08 0.13 -9.23
N GLN A 154 12.74 -0.72 -10.01
CA GLN A 154 14.00 -0.37 -10.67
C GLN A 154 13.80 0.78 -11.67
N GLU A 155 12.75 0.72 -12.49
CA GLU A 155 12.39 1.79 -13.41
C GLU A 155 12.11 3.12 -12.68
N THR A 156 11.42 3.06 -11.54
CA THR A 156 11.09 4.23 -10.73
C THR A 156 12.33 4.88 -10.13
N LYS A 157 13.23 4.09 -9.54
CA LYS A 157 14.51 4.59 -9.02
C LYS A 157 15.33 5.30 -10.10
N LEU A 158 15.43 4.70 -11.29
CA LEU A 158 16.13 5.29 -12.43
C LEU A 158 15.48 6.60 -12.89
N ARG A 159 14.14 6.61 -13.00
CA ARG A 159 13.37 7.81 -13.36
C ARG A 159 13.56 8.94 -12.35
N ASN A 160 13.60 8.59 -11.07
CA ASN A 160 13.57 9.53 -9.96
C ASN A 160 14.96 9.96 -9.48
N ALA A 161 16.05 9.33 -9.93
CA ALA A 161 17.40 9.52 -9.39
C ALA A 161 17.87 10.99 -9.32
N ASN A 162 17.40 11.84 -10.23
CA ASN A 162 17.79 13.25 -10.29
C ASN A 162 16.77 14.21 -9.65
N LEU A 163 15.65 13.69 -9.13
CA LEU A 163 14.62 14.52 -8.54
C LEU A 163 15.09 15.11 -7.20
N PRO A 164 14.71 16.36 -6.87
CA PRO A 164 14.98 16.93 -5.55
C PRO A 164 14.40 16.09 -4.40
N GLY A 165 13.34 15.31 -4.66
CA GLY A 165 12.73 14.40 -3.69
C GLY A 165 13.63 13.23 -3.29
N ALA A 166 14.52 12.78 -4.17
CA ALA A 166 15.48 11.71 -3.86
C ALA A 166 16.59 12.16 -2.88
N LYS A 167 16.71 13.47 -2.63
CA LYS A 167 17.70 14.07 -1.73
C LYS A 167 17.06 14.43 -0.39
N VAL A 168 16.99 13.43 0.49
CA VAL A 168 16.53 13.57 1.88
C VAL A 168 17.74 13.61 2.81
N GLN A 169 17.72 14.51 3.80
CA GLN A 169 18.78 14.53 4.83
C GLN A 169 18.52 13.40 5.83
N ILE A 170 19.31 12.34 5.71
CA ILE A 170 19.28 11.17 6.59
C ILE A 170 20.42 11.31 7.60
N ASN A 171 20.12 11.44 8.88
CA ASN A 171 21.11 11.51 9.95
C ASN A 171 21.14 10.17 10.69
N ILE A 172 22.16 9.37 10.45
CA ILE A 172 22.36 8.11 11.15
C ILE A 172 23.19 8.37 12.41
N ILE A 173 22.67 7.93 13.56
CA ILE A 173 23.27 8.09 14.88
C ILE A 173 23.53 6.69 15.43
N ARG A 174 24.80 6.36 15.62
CA ARG A 174 25.23 5.05 16.14
C ARG A 174 25.56 5.15 17.62
N SER A 175 25.10 4.18 18.39
CA SER A 175 25.45 4.07 19.79
C SER A 175 26.89 3.58 20.00
N PRO A 176 27.49 3.80 21.18
CA PRO A 176 28.88 3.44 21.45
C PRO A 176 29.19 1.95 21.32
N HIS A 177 28.24 1.07 21.63
CA HIS A 177 28.42 -0.39 21.59
C HIS A 177 28.09 -1.02 20.23
N VAL A 178 27.64 -0.22 19.24
CA VAL A 178 27.56 -0.69 17.86
C VAL A 178 28.98 -0.91 17.32
N VAL A 179 29.35 -2.17 17.16
CA VAL A 179 30.66 -2.59 16.62
C VAL A 179 30.52 -3.34 15.29
N GLY A 180 31.53 -3.20 14.42
CA GLY A 180 31.59 -3.90 13.14
C GLY A 180 30.89 -3.21 11.96
N THR A 181 30.82 -3.90 10.82
CA THR A 181 30.25 -3.42 9.54
C THR A 181 28.73 -3.63 9.43
N TYR A 182 28.08 -3.96 10.55
CA TYR A 182 26.71 -4.44 10.61
C TYR A 182 25.69 -3.45 10.00
N TYR A 183 25.97 -2.14 10.06
CA TYR A 183 25.11 -1.05 9.59
C TYR A 183 25.64 -0.32 8.35
N ASP A 184 26.62 -0.86 7.63
CA ASP A 184 27.31 -0.14 6.54
C ASP A 184 26.39 0.18 5.35
N ASN A 185 25.32 -0.59 5.17
CA ASN A 185 24.36 -0.42 4.08
C ASN A 185 23.16 0.47 4.41
N SER A 186 22.97 0.88 5.67
CA SER A 186 21.79 1.63 6.10
C SER A 186 21.56 2.89 5.25
N GLU A 187 22.61 3.72 5.10
CA GLU A 187 22.53 4.95 4.31
C GLU A 187 22.13 4.69 2.85
N LYS A 188 22.62 3.58 2.27
CA LYS A 188 22.24 3.17 0.91
C LYS A 188 20.75 2.83 0.87
N TRP A 189 20.24 2.01 1.78
CA TRP A 189 18.83 1.60 1.79
C TRP A 189 17.89 2.80 1.86
N PHE A 190 18.15 3.77 2.73
CA PHE A 190 17.34 4.99 2.82
C PHE A 190 17.36 5.85 1.55
N LYS A 191 18.52 5.94 0.89
CA LYS A 191 18.64 6.67 -0.39
C LYS A 191 17.84 5.99 -1.50
N GLU A 192 17.89 4.67 -1.56
CA GLU A 192 17.14 3.85 -2.52
C GLU A 192 15.63 4.05 -2.35
N GLU A 193 15.13 4.03 -1.12
CA GLU A 193 13.73 4.29 -0.82
C GLU A 193 13.32 5.74 -1.13
N SER A 194 14.15 6.70 -0.73
CA SER A 194 13.90 8.10 -1.02
C SER A 194 13.83 8.39 -2.53
N ALA A 195 14.62 7.67 -3.33
CA ALA A 195 14.50 7.70 -4.78
C ALA A 195 13.18 7.06 -5.25
N ALA A 196 12.76 5.95 -4.64
CA ALA A 196 11.54 5.24 -5.03
C ALA A 196 10.24 6.04 -4.81
N LEU A 197 10.23 7.03 -3.90
CA LEU A 197 9.07 7.88 -3.58
C LEU A 197 9.30 9.38 -3.83
N ALA A 198 10.33 9.74 -4.61
CA ALA A 198 10.79 11.13 -4.79
C ALA A 198 9.78 12.10 -5.45
N ASN A 199 8.69 11.63 -6.06
CA ASN A 199 7.66 12.51 -6.63
C ASN A 199 6.65 13.02 -5.60
N PHE A 200 6.66 12.49 -4.38
CA PHE A 200 5.70 12.86 -3.33
C PHE A 200 6.28 13.91 -2.37
N ALA A 201 5.39 14.52 -1.56
CA ALA A 201 5.82 15.42 -0.50
C ALA A 201 6.82 14.69 0.43
N LYS A 202 7.79 15.42 0.98
CA LYS A 202 8.88 14.84 1.75
C LYS A 202 9.03 15.47 3.12
N PHE A 203 9.51 14.68 4.06
CA PHE A 203 10.07 15.19 5.30
C PHE A 203 11.43 15.84 5.04
N LYS A 204 11.77 16.87 5.83
CA LYS A 204 13.01 17.63 5.62
C LYS A 204 14.24 16.93 6.19
N LYS A 205 14.08 16.15 7.27
CA LYS A 205 15.15 15.45 7.99
C LYS A 205 14.62 14.14 8.58
N ALA A 206 15.43 13.08 8.57
CA ALA A 206 15.20 11.86 9.35
C ALA A 206 16.38 11.59 10.30
N TYR A 207 16.11 10.95 11.44
CA TYR A 207 17.11 10.59 12.46
C TYR A 207 17.04 9.09 12.76
N ILE A 208 17.97 8.31 12.23
CA ILE A 208 17.97 6.86 12.43
C ILE A 208 18.93 6.50 13.54
N PHE A 209 18.45 5.75 14.53
CA PHE A 209 19.22 5.34 15.69
C PHE A 209 19.61 3.87 15.57
N GLU A 210 20.89 3.62 15.36
CA GLU A 210 21.44 2.28 15.36
C GLU A 210 22.05 2.08 16.74
N TYR A 211 21.49 1.19 17.55
CA TYR A 211 21.95 1.00 18.93
C TYR A 211 22.09 -0.49 19.29
N THR A 212 22.44 -0.78 20.54
CA THR A 212 22.41 -2.13 21.12
C THR A 212 21.52 -2.12 22.34
N PHE A 213 21.13 -3.30 22.85
CA PHE A 213 20.33 -3.40 24.07
C PHE A 213 20.93 -2.60 25.24
N GLU A 214 22.24 -2.61 25.38
CA GLU A 214 23.00 -1.89 26.42
C GLU A 214 22.89 -0.36 26.30
N ASP A 215 22.54 0.15 25.12
CA ASP A 215 22.53 1.58 24.79
C ASP A 215 21.12 2.19 24.72
N VAL A 216 20.08 1.49 25.20
CA VAL A 216 18.70 2.00 25.20
C VAL A 216 18.59 3.34 25.95
N GLU A 217 19.18 3.45 27.14
CA GLU A 217 19.16 4.71 27.92
C GLU A 217 19.95 5.83 27.24
N TRP A 218 21.10 5.49 26.66
CA TRP A 218 21.92 6.43 25.88
C TRP A 218 21.14 6.99 24.68
N MET A 219 20.45 6.10 23.96
CA MET A 219 19.63 6.44 22.80
C MET A 219 18.49 7.37 23.20
N GLN A 220 17.76 7.05 24.29
CA GLN A 220 16.69 7.90 24.80
C GLN A 220 17.20 9.31 25.15
N ALA A 221 18.32 9.41 25.86
CA ALA A 221 18.92 10.69 26.20
C ALA A 221 19.35 11.49 24.94
N LYS A 222 19.84 10.80 23.91
CA LYS A 222 20.21 11.42 22.63
C LYS A 222 19.00 11.94 21.88
N ILE A 223 17.89 11.20 21.87
CA ILE A 223 16.63 11.66 21.30
C ILE A 223 16.14 12.90 22.04
N ASP A 224 16.04 12.86 23.36
CA ASP A 224 15.58 13.99 24.18
C ASP A 224 16.41 15.27 23.89
N SER A 225 17.73 15.11 23.71
CA SER A 225 18.64 16.18 23.31
C SER A 225 18.39 16.74 21.89
N ILE A 226 17.95 15.92 20.93
CA ILE A 226 17.66 16.37 19.56
C ILE A 226 16.34 17.13 19.52
N LEU A 227 15.36 16.68 20.30
CA LEU A 227 14.04 17.28 20.32
C LEU A 227 14.06 18.66 20.95
N ASN A 228 14.75 18.80 22.10
CA ASN A 228 15.01 20.05 22.83
C ASN A 228 13.86 21.11 22.81
N ASP A 229 12.62 20.65 22.69
CA ASP A 229 11.39 21.44 22.58
C ASP A 229 10.39 20.84 23.59
N ALA A 230 10.13 21.60 24.64
CA ALA A 230 9.26 21.20 25.75
C ALA A 230 7.79 20.96 25.33
N SER A 231 7.39 21.34 24.11
CA SER A 231 6.04 21.13 23.55
C SER A 231 5.87 19.77 22.86
N VAL A 232 6.94 19.00 22.76
CA VAL A 232 7.03 17.68 22.15
C VAL A 232 7.68 16.74 23.17
N LYS A 233 6.90 16.34 24.19
CA LYS A 233 7.32 15.23 25.07
C LYS A 233 7.01 13.94 24.34
N ALA A 234 8.04 13.12 24.11
CA ALA A 234 7.83 11.76 23.67
C ALA A 234 7.12 11.02 24.80
N ASP A 235 5.79 10.89 24.72
CA ASP A 235 5.02 10.03 25.61
C ASP A 235 5.50 8.60 25.36
N ARG A 236 6.54 8.21 26.10
CA ARG A 236 7.27 6.94 26.04
C ARG A 236 7.48 6.43 24.62
N ILE A 237 8.62 6.79 24.06
CA ILE A 237 9.25 6.04 22.97
C ILE A 237 9.12 4.56 23.34
N TYR A 238 8.31 3.83 22.58
CA TYR A 238 8.04 2.40 22.79
C TYR A 238 9.32 1.55 22.68
N GLY A 239 10.47 2.16 22.36
CA GLY A 239 11.80 1.55 22.22
C GLY A 239 12.31 0.75 23.41
N GLY A 240 11.61 0.79 24.56
CA GLY A 240 11.81 -0.19 25.63
C GLY A 240 11.36 -1.62 25.27
N LYS A 241 10.59 -1.83 24.19
CA LYS A 241 10.02 -3.12 23.76
C LYS A 241 10.88 -3.89 22.74
N SER A 242 11.43 -3.22 21.74
CA SER A 242 12.23 -3.85 20.66
C SER A 242 13.56 -4.42 21.10
N CYS A 243 14.01 -3.96 22.27
CA CYS A 243 15.19 -4.45 22.96
C CYS A 243 14.77 -4.81 24.39
N GLU A 244 13.77 -5.68 24.59
CA GLU A 244 13.43 -6.19 25.93
C GLU A 244 14.37 -7.32 26.37
N GLN A 245 15.01 -8.03 25.43
CA GLN A 245 15.92 -9.15 25.70
C GLN A 245 17.01 -9.25 24.61
N ALA A 246 18.25 -9.59 24.98
CA ALA A 246 19.39 -9.72 24.06
C ALA A 246 19.18 -10.71 22.89
N ASN A 247 18.18 -11.60 22.99
CA ASN A 247 17.83 -12.61 21.99
C ASN A 247 16.53 -12.32 21.22
N ARG A 248 15.82 -11.22 21.51
CA ARG A 248 14.66 -10.76 20.74
C ARG A 248 15.04 -9.50 19.98
N ALA A 249 15.32 -9.66 18.68
CA ALA A 249 15.23 -8.54 17.75
C ALA A 249 13.74 -8.37 17.37
N ASP A 250 12.93 -7.91 18.33
CA ASP A 250 11.55 -7.56 18.00
C ASP A 250 11.60 -6.25 17.20
N THR A 251 11.06 -6.31 15.99
CA THR A 251 10.76 -5.24 15.00
C THR A 251 11.39 -3.86 15.21
N PRO A 252 11.95 -3.21 14.17
CA PRO A 252 12.20 -1.78 14.27
C PRO A 252 10.97 -1.03 14.72
N MET A 253 11.16 -0.14 15.69
CA MET A 253 10.11 0.79 16.05
C MET A 253 10.34 2.08 15.30
N VAL A 254 9.26 2.72 14.86
CA VAL A 254 9.22 4.17 14.76
C VAL A 254 8.61 4.72 16.03
N ALA A 255 9.39 5.55 16.73
CA ALA A 255 8.78 6.59 17.53
C ALA A 255 8.49 7.79 16.63
N ASN A 256 7.24 7.91 16.19
CA ASN A 256 6.72 9.18 15.70
C ASN A 256 6.48 10.04 16.92
N ILE A 257 7.22 11.13 17.07
CA ILE A 257 7.01 11.95 18.25
C ILE A 257 5.86 12.88 18.01
N THR A 258 4.71 12.44 18.53
CA THR A 258 3.58 13.24 19.03
C THR A 258 2.45 12.30 19.45
N ASN A 259 1.93 12.52 20.67
CA ASN A 259 0.71 12.08 21.36
C ASN A 259 -0.26 11.04 20.72
N GLY A 260 0.14 10.03 19.95
CA GLY A 260 -0.85 9.17 19.26
C GLY A 260 -0.39 7.80 18.77
N TRP A 261 0.88 7.44 18.93
CA TRP A 261 1.34 6.07 18.70
C TRP A 261 1.48 5.28 20.00
N ASP A 262 0.60 5.57 20.97
CA ASP A 262 0.35 4.68 22.09
C ASP A 262 -0.97 3.96 21.84
N PRO A 263 -0.99 2.61 21.71
CA PRO A 263 -2.23 1.83 21.70
C PRO A 263 -3.19 2.13 22.88
N LYS A 264 -2.69 2.74 23.96
CA LYS A 264 -3.46 3.20 25.14
C LYS A 264 -3.91 4.66 25.06
N VAL A 265 -3.46 5.45 24.09
CA VAL A 265 -4.03 6.78 23.81
C VAL A 265 -5.37 6.58 23.11
N ASP A 266 -6.32 7.47 23.41
CA ASP A 266 -7.67 7.48 22.87
C ASP A 266 -7.70 7.28 21.34
N ASN A 267 -7.97 6.03 20.93
CA ASN A 267 -7.98 5.57 19.54
C ASN A 267 -9.08 6.23 18.67
N SER A 268 -9.89 7.11 19.26
CA SER A 268 -10.91 7.91 18.56
C SER A 268 -10.37 9.22 17.97
N LYS A 269 -9.11 9.60 18.27
CA LYS A 269 -8.51 10.87 17.82
C LYS A 269 -7.58 10.70 16.62
N PRO A 270 -7.54 11.67 15.69
CA PRO A 270 -6.59 11.66 14.58
C PRO A 270 -5.14 11.75 15.09
N LEU A 271 -4.21 11.18 14.34
CA LEU A 271 -2.77 11.26 14.63
C LEU A 271 -2.27 12.67 14.35
N GLU A 272 -2.05 13.47 15.40
CA GLU A 272 -1.53 14.83 15.23
C GLU A 272 0.00 14.84 15.25
N MET A 273 0.65 14.84 14.08
CA MET A 273 2.11 15.02 14.04
C MET A 273 2.54 16.47 13.95
N LYS A 274 3.60 16.85 14.69
CA LYS A 274 4.19 18.22 14.64
C LYS A 274 5.51 18.28 13.87
N VAL A 275 6.26 17.18 13.83
CA VAL A 275 7.54 17.09 13.10
C VAL A 275 7.67 15.70 12.47
N PRO A 276 7.98 15.59 11.17
CA PRO A 276 8.20 14.30 10.55
C PRO A 276 9.67 13.91 10.73
N PHE A 277 9.93 12.99 11.65
CA PHE A 277 11.23 12.35 11.75
C PHE A 277 11.03 10.89 12.12
N VAL A 278 11.76 10.04 11.40
CA VAL A 278 11.89 8.63 11.71
C VAL A 278 12.75 8.53 12.96
N LEU A 279 12.42 7.61 13.86
CA LEU A 279 13.29 7.11 14.91
C LEU A 279 13.29 5.59 14.81
N ALA A 280 14.15 5.00 13.98
CA ALA A 280 14.30 3.55 13.90
C ALA A 280 15.33 3.09 14.94
N GLY A 281 15.09 1.93 15.58
CA GLY A 281 15.94 1.37 16.63
C GLY A 281 16.13 -0.14 16.50
N TYR A 282 17.36 -0.62 16.70
CA TYR A 282 17.73 -2.01 16.43
C TYR A 282 18.61 -2.60 17.52
N CYS A 283 18.48 -3.91 17.73
CA CYS A 283 19.41 -4.71 18.51
C CYS A 283 19.51 -6.10 17.86
N GLY A 284 20.69 -6.45 17.35
CA GLY A 284 20.94 -7.74 16.72
C GLY A 284 22.35 -7.88 16.18
N GLU A 285 22.86 -9.11 16.11
CA GLU A 285 24.21 -9.46 15.66
C GLU A 285 24.23 -10.53 14.53
N THR A 286 23.07 -11.05 14.12
CA THR A 286 22.92 -12.13 13.12
C THR A 286 22.53 -11.61 11.74
N ASP A 287 22.79 -12.42 10.69
CA ASP A 287 22.42 -12.06 9.31
C ASP A 287 20.91 -11.94 9.09
N LEU A 288 20.10 -12.75 9.79
CA LEU A 288 18.63 -12.61 9.79
C LEU A 288 18.21 -11.23 10.32
N GLN A 289 18.90 -10.72 11.34
CA GLN A 289 18.62 -9.41 11.94
C GLN A 289 19.02 -8.25 11.02
N LYS A 290 20.09 -8.39 10.22
CA LYS A 290 20.46 -7.40 9.17
C LYS A 290 19.37 -7.21 8.13
N TRP A 291 18.68 -8.28 7.76
CA TRP A 291 17.56 -8.21 6.81
C TRP A 291 16.31 -7.59 7.43
N TYR A 292 15.94 -8.00 8.65
CA TYR A 292 14.84 -7.38 9.40
C TYR A 292 15.07 -5.88 9.59
N MET A 293 16.33 -5.45 9.69
CA MET A 293 16.67 -4.04 9.70
C MET A 293 16.36 -3.34 8.38
N ALA A 294 16.82 -3.85 7.25
CA ALA A 294 16.60 -3.19 5.97
C ALA A 294 15.10 -3.09 5.66
N SER A 295 14.38 -4.21 5.81
CA SER A 295 12.94 -4.30 5.56
C SER A 295 12.14 -3.47 6.55
N GLY A 296 12.36 -3.66 7.85
CA GLY A 296 11.60 -2.94 8.84
C GLY A 296 11.94 -1.44 8.88
N THR A 297 13.19 -1.05 8.57
CA THR A 297 13.54 0.36 8.38
C THR A 297 12.72 0.98 7.26
N GLY A 298 12.69 0.32 6.10
CA GLY A 298 12.02 0.87 4.95
C GLY A 298 10.51 0.90 5.12
N HIS A 299 9.95 -0.12 5.78
CA HIS A 299 8.56 -0.12 6.22
C HIS A 299 8.22 1.14 7.02
N GLU A 300 9.03 1.43 8.02
CA GLU A 300 8.85 2.57 8.90
C GLU A 300 9.08 3.93 8.23
N LEU A 301 10.01 4.01 7.27
CA LEU A 301 10.23 5.20 6.47
C LEU A 301 9.02 5.47 5.55
N ALA A 302 8.42 4.44 4.99
CA ALA A 302 7.23 4.56 4.16
C ALA A 302 6.04 5.18 4.92
N HIS A 303 5.89 4.90 6.22
CA HIS A 303 4.90 5.61 7.04
C HIS A 303 5.13 7.12 7.07
N GLN A 304 6.39 7.59 7.12
CA GLN A 304 6.66 9.02 7.03
C GLN A 304 6.22 9.60 5.69
N TYR A 305 6.48 8.89 4.59
CA TYR A 305 6.00 9.31 3.29
C TYR A 305 4.47 9.37 3.22
N GLN A 306 3.76 8.47 3.90
CA GLN A 306 2.30 8.54 4.00
C GLN A 306 1.88 9.79 4.79
N ILE A 307 2.40 9.95 6.01
CA ILE A 307 2.07 11.03 6.94
C ILE A 307 2.26 12.39 6.26
N VAL A 308 3.39 12.62 5.58
CA VAL A 308 3.67 13.93 4.98
C VAL A 308 2.75 14.30 3.83
N GLN A 309 2.01 13.35 3.24
CA GLN A 309 0.96 13.68 2.27
C GLN A 309 -0.28 14.29 2.92
N PHE A 310 -0.44 14.15 4.25
CA PHE A 310 -1.56 14.64 5.04
C PHE A 310 -1.23 15.87 5.88
N TRP A 311 -0.19 16.62 5.47
CA TRP A 311 0.18 17.87 6.12
C TRP A 311 -0.86 18.97 5.87
N ASP A 312 -1.35 19.56 6.95
CA ASP A 312 -2.13 20.80 6.89
C ASP A 312 -1.20 22.02 7.09
N PRO A 313 -1.01 22.86 6.06
CA PRO A 313 -0.16 24.04 6.16
C PRO A 313 -0.72 25.13 7.11
N ILE A 314 -2.01 25.12 7.41
CA ILE A 314 -2.67 26.13 8.26
C ILE A 314 -2.40 25.83 9.73
N THR A 315 -2.66 24.59 10.15
CA THR A 315 -2.44 24.14 11.53
C THR A 315 -0.99 23.71 11.77
N ASN A 316 -0.23 23.42 10.70
CA ASN A 316 1.09 22.81 10.73
C ASN A 316 1.08 21.45 11.48
N ILE A 317 -0.02 20.71 11.33
CA ILE A 317 -0.26 19.39 11.94
C ILE A 317 -0.54 18.40 10.82
N TYR A 318 -0.10 17.15 10.97
CA TYR A 318 -0.44 16.05 10.04
C TYR A 318 -1.73 15.31 10.46
N SER A 319 -2.79 16.04 10.81
CA SER A 319 -3.99 15.52 11.49
C SER A 319 -4.92 14.67 10.61
N ASN A 320 -4.74 14.71 9.29
CA ASN A 320 -5.58 13.96 8.37
C ASN A 320 -5.07 12.52 8.12
N PHE A 321 -3.84 12.20 8.56
CA PHE A 321 -3.33 10.85 8.53
C PHE A 321 -4.17 9.97 9.46
N GLY A 322 -4.69 8.88 8.91
CA GLY A 322 -5.68 8.04 9.56
C GLY A 322 -7.12 8.51 9.52
N LYS A 323 -7.41 9.74 9.13
CA LYS A 323 -8.80 10.16 8.87
C LYS A 323 -9.28 9.76 7.47
N TYR A 324 -8.42 9.91 6.46
CA TYR A 324 -8.81 9.71 5.06
C TYR A 324 -8.10 8.56 4.36
N GLN A 325 -7.00 8.05 4.93
CA GLN A 325 -6.27 6.93 4.35
C GLN A 325 -7.02 5.61 4.62
N PRO A 326 -7.30 4.80 3.57
CA PRO A 326 -7.85 3.46 3.75
C PRO A 326 -6.93 2.58 4.57
N CYS A 327 -7.48 1.84 5.52
CA CYS A 327 -6.69 1.05 6.45
C CYS A 327 -5.83 -0.05 5.78
N TRP A 328 -6.34 -0.70 4.74
CA TRP A 328 -5.57 -1.71 3.99
C TRP A 328 -4.26 -1.16 3.42
N SER A 329 -4.18 0.16 3.19
CA SER A 329 -3.03 0.76 2.56
C SER A 329 -2.00 1.27 3.57
N VAL A 330 -2.33 1.37 4.86
CA VAL A 330 -1.41 1.91 5.88
C VAL A 330 -0.21 0.99 6.06
N GLU A 331 -0.44 -0.22 6.57
CA GLU A 331 0.62 -1.22 6.68
C GLU A 331 0.90 -1.88 5.34
N GLY A 332 -0.13 -2.03 4.49
CA GLY A 332 0.05 -2.62 3.16
C GLY A 332 1.08 -1.90 2.29
N GLN A 333 1.07 -0.56 2.25
CA GLN A 333 2.09 0.20 1.52
C GLN A 333 3.46 0.13 2.19
N ALA A 334 3.49 0.23 3.52
CA ALA A 334 4.73 0.20 4.27
C ALA A 334 5.44 -1.16 4.11
N SER A 335 4.73 -2.26 4.29
CA SER A 335 5.23 -3.62 4.15
C SER A 335 5.55 -4.00 2.70
N ALA A 336 4.69 -3.67 1.73
CA ALA A 336 4.90 -4.09 0.34
C ALA A 336 5.87 -3.20 -0.46
N LEU A 337 5.96 -1.91 -0.14
CA LEU A 337 6.80 -0.96 -0.89
C LEU A 337 7.98 -0.51 -0.04
N GLY A 338 7.77 -0.09 1.21
CA GLY A 338 8.86 0.28 2.11
C GLY A 338 9.83 -0.87 2.34
N GLY A 339 9.29 -2.03 2.74
CA GLY A 339 10.06 -3.22 3.15
C GLY A 339 10.96 -3.86 2.08
N PHE A 340 10.78 -3.52 0.80
CA PHE A 340 11.58 -4.07 -0.31
C PHE A 340 12.16 -3.00 -1.22
N SER A 341 12.02 -1.72 -0.85
CA SER A 341 12.45 -0.59 -1.67
C SER A 341 13.96 -0.56 -1.95
N PHE A 342 14.77 -1.20 -1.11
CA PHE A 342 16.22 -1.24 -1.26
C PHE A 342 16.72 -2.35 -2.19
N GLU A 343 15.84 -3.26 -2.61
CA GLU A 343 16.23 -4.42 -3.41
C GLU A 343 16.74 -4.03 -4.80
N THR A 344 17.79 -4.73 -5.22
CA THR A 344 18.43 -4.54 -6.54
C THR A 344 18.53 -5.85 -7.33
N ASN A 345 18.20 -6.98 -6.73
CA ASN A 345 18.21 -8.30 -7.37
C ASN A 345 16.82 -8.93 -7.24
N TYR A 346 16.33 -9.54 -8.33
CA TYR A 346 14.99 -10.13 -8.35
C TYR A 346 14.87 -11.39 -7.47
N GLU A 347 15.88 -12.26 -7.47
CA GLU A 347 15.87 -13.48 -6.65
C GLU A 347 15.87 -13.12 -5.16
N GLN A 348 16.66 -12.11 -4.77
CA GLN A 348 16.67 -11.58 -3.42
C GLN A 348 15.32 -10.95 -3.05
N PHE A 349 14.77 -10.10 -3.93
CA PHE A 349 13.44 -9.51 -3.75
C PHE A 349 12.36 -10.56 -3.49
N ILE A 350 12.35 -11.66 -4.24
CA ILE A 350 11.37 -12.75 -4.05
C ILE A 350 11.61 -13.51 -2.76
N SER A 351 12.86 -13.86 -2.47
CA SER A 351 13.24 -14.50 -1.20
C SER A 351 12.72 -13.69 -0.02
N ASP A 352 12.96 -12.39 -0.05
CA ASP A 352 12.70 -11.50 1.07
C ASP A 352 11.22 -11.16 1.20
N MET A 353 10.53 -10.94 0.07
CA MET A 353 9.08 -10.82 0.04
C MET A 353 8.39 -12.05 0.65
N ASN A 354 8.83 -13.25 0.26
CA ASN A 354 8.29 -14.48 0.81
C ASN A 354 8.59 -14.60 2.31
N ASN A 355 9.83 -14.36 2.72
CA ASN A 355 10.20 -14.45 4.13
C ASN A 355 9.42 -13.44 5.00
N TYR A 356 9.26 -12.19 4.57
CA TYR A 356 8.59 -11.14 5.34
C TYR A 356 7.09 -11.32 5.44
N LEU A 357 6.42 -11.49 4.29
CA LEU A 357 4.97 -11.52 4.24
C LEU A 357 4.40 -12.85 4.78
N LEU A 358 5.21 -13.91 4.86
CA LEU A 358 4.75 -15.23 5.31
C LEU A 358 5.25 -15.62 6.70
N ASN A 359 6.50 -15.30 7.05
CA ASN A 359 7.11 -15.77 8.31
C ASN A 359 7.08 -14.71 9.41
N SER A 360 7.17 -13.43 9.06
CA SER A 360 7.22 -12.33 10.03
C SER A 360 5.83 -11.81 10.41
N HIS A 361 4.90 -11.83 9.45
CA HIS A 361 3.51 -11.46 9.65
C HIS A 361 2.52 -12.59 9.32
N PRO A 362 2.65 -13.80 9.92
CA PRO A 362 1.56 -14.76 9.92
C PRO A 362 0.29 -14.05 10.37
N PHE A 363 -0.83 -14.43 9.77
CA PHE A 363 -2.14 -13.87 10.04
C PHE A 363 -2.44 -13.96 11.56
N TYR A 364 -2.10 -12.94 12.33
CA TYR A 364 -2.19 -12.94 13.78
C TYR A 364 -3.28 -12.00 14.19
N LEU A 365 -4.36 -12.53 14.75
CA LEU A 365 -5.40 -11.70 15.34
C LEU A 365 -6.03 -12.38 16.54
N ASN A 366 -5.83 -11.76 17.70
CA ASN A 366 -6.97 -11.48 18.58
C ASN A 366 -7.26 -9.97 18.57
N SER A 367 -8.47 -9.60 18.96
CA SER A 367 -9.01 -8.23 18.97
C SER A 367 -8.53 -7.38 20.15
N ALA A 368 -7.45 -7.77 20.81
CA ALA A 368 -6.93 -7.07 21.97
C ALA A 368 -5.41 -6.95 21.80
N GLN A 369 -4.87 -5.77 22.06
CA GLN A 369 -3.44 -5.45 22.00
C GLN A 369 -2.56 -6.25 22.98
N ASN A 370 -3.00 -7.42 23.47
CA ASN A 370 -2.32 -8.27 24.42
C ASN A 370 -2.31 -9.74 23.93
N SER A 371 -1.17 -10.12 23.35
CA SER A 371 -0.42 -11.34 23.71
C SER A 371 -1.09 -12.72 23.60
N ALA A 372 -2.14 -12.92 22.81
CA ALA A 372 -2.54 -14.27 22.40
C ALA A 372 -2.56 -14.37 20.87
N TYR A 373 -1.53 -15.03 20.33
CA TYR A 373 -1.44 -15.47 18.95
C TYR A 373 -2.52 -16.52 18.68
N GLU A 374 -3.75 -16.10 18.40
CA GLU A 374 -4.71 -17.00 17.77
C GLU A 374 -4.40 -17.09 16.27
N ALA A 375 -4.39 -18.31 15.75
CA ALA A 375 -4.09 -18.61 14.36
C ALA A 375 -5.21 -18.04 13.49
N ALA A 376 -4.98 -16.89 12.83
CA ALA A 376 -5.92 -16.47 11.81
C ALA A 376 -5.82 -17.42 10.60
N PRO A 377 -6.85 -17.47 9.75
CA PRO A 377 -6.97 -18.49 8.72
C PRO A 377 -5.71 -18.54 7.86
N LEU A 378 -5.06 -19.71 7.80
CA LEU A 378 -3.96 -19.95 6.87
C LEU A 378 -4.43 -19.86 5.42
N TYR A 379 -5.72 -19.68 5.14
CA TYR A 379 -6.26 -19.57 3.80
C TYR A 379 -7.34 -18.52 3.74
N TRP A 380 -7.28 -17.71 2.70
CA TRP A 380 -8.20 -16.61 2.47
C TRP A 380 -8.93 -16.88 1.17
N THR A 381 -10.23 -17.16 1.22
CA THR A 381 -11.04 -17.29 0.01
C THR A 381 -11.22 -15.91 -0.64
N PRO A 382 -11.59 -15.84 -1.93
CA PRO A 382 -11.92 -14.56 -2.54
C PRO A 382 -13.00 -13.79 -1.76
N ALA A 383 -13.99 -14.48 -1.16
CA ALA A 383 -15.03 -13.83 -0.36
C ALA A 383 -14.47 -13.23 0.96
N ASP A 384 -13.52 -13.91 1.61
CA ASP A 384 -12.88 -13.40 2.83
C ASP A 384 -12.05 -12.16 2.54
N VAL A 385 -11.27 -12.19 1.45
CA VAL A 385 -10.48 -11.04 1.01
C VAL A 385 -11.39 -9.89 0.59
N GLU A 386 -12.47 -10.16 -0.14
CA GLU A 386 -13.45 -9.14 -0.55
C GLU A 386 -14.06 -8.44 0.66
N LYS A 387 -14.52 -9.22 1.64
CA LYS A 387 -15.01 -8.69 2.91
C LYS A 387 -13.96 -7.80 3.58
N TYR A 388 -12.71 -8.27 3.70
CA TYR A 388 -11.63 -7.47 4.25
C TYR A 388 -11.42 -6.16 3.49
N LEU A 389 -11.33 -6.18 2.15
CA LEU A 389 -11.08 -4.99 1.35
C LEU A 389 -12.21 -3.97 1.45
N ILE A 390 -13.46 -4.42 1.54
CA ILE A 390 -14.61 -3.54 1.78
C ILE A 390 -14.51 -2.92 3.18
N GLU A 391 -14.33 -3.74 4.21
CA GLU A 391 -14.33 -3.28 5.60
C GLU A 391 -13.10 -2.42 5.96
N SER A 392 -11.96 -2.64 5.30
CA SER A 392 -10.71 -1.90 5.51
C SER A 392 -10.59 -0.64 4.64
N SER A 393 -11.62 -0.32 3.85
CA SER A 393 -11.71 0.94 3.09
C SER A 393 -12.21 2.13 3.92
N THR A 394 -12.41 1.94 5.22
CA THR A 394 -12.79 3.00 6.17
C THR A 394 -11.55 3.66 6.80
N ASP A 395 -11.78 4.72 7.57
CA ASP A 395 -10.73 5.45 8.30
C ASP A 395 -10.03 4.62 9.39
N LEU A 396 -8.84 5.07 9.83
CA LEU A 396 -8.01 4.37 10.82
C LEU A 396 -8.63 4.27 12.23
N PRO A 397 -9.35 5.28 12.78
CA PRO A 397 -10.03 5.14 14.06
C PRO A 397 -10.98 3.94 14.08
N GLY A 398 -11.76 3.74 13.01
CA GLY A 398 -12.60 2.55 12.85
C GLY A 398 -11.79 1.26 12.64
N CYS A 399 -10.58 1.36 12.07
CA CYS A 399 -9.75 0.20 11.77
C CYS A 399 -8.98 -0.37 12.98
N ARG A 400 -8.38 0.50 13.81
CA ARG A 400 -7.51 0.10 14.94
C ARG A 400 -8.23 -0.69 16.04
N SER A 401 -9.55 -0.55 16.12
CA SER A 401 -10.40 -1.30 17.05
C SER A 401 -10.73 -2.71 16.58
N THR A 402 -10.25 -3.10 15.39
CA THR A 402 -10.55 -4.38 14.77
C THR A 402 -9.28 -5.08 14.27
N ASN A 403 -9.48 -6.29 13.83
CA ASN A 403 -8.47 -7.16 13.28
C ASN A 403 -7.95 -6.68 11.90
N ARG A 404 -8.60 -5.67 11.30
CA ARG A 404 -8.27 -5.12 9.97
C ARG A 404 -6.89 -4.47 9.91
N PHE A 405 -6.44 -3.86 11.01
CA PHE A 405 -5.14 -3.20 11.07
C PHE A 405 -4.01 -4.22 10.94
N ALA A 406 -4.03 -5.31 11.71
CA ALA A 406 -2.99 -6.33 11.60
C ALA A 406 -3.04 -7.05 10.23
N LEU A 407 -4.23 -7.28 9.67
CA LEU A 407 -4.37 -7.84 8.32
C LEU A 407 -3.83 -6.92 7.21
N SER A 408 -3.62 -5.63 7.49
CA SER A 408 -2.99 -4.70 6.55
C SER A 408 -1.54 -5.11 6.22
N TYR A 409 -0.80 -5.68 7.17
CA TYR A 409 0.56 -6.21 6.94
C TYR A 409 0.61 -7.36 5.93
N SER A 410 -0.50 -8.12 5.77
CA SER A 410 -0.59 -9.27 4.88
C SER A 410 -1.51 -9.01 3.69
N LEU A 411 -2.83 -9.04 3.89
CA LEU A 411 -3.83 -8.80 2.86
C LEU A 411 -3.66 -7.42 2.19
N GLY A 412 -3.38 -6.39 3.00
CA GLY A 412 -3.08 -5.05 2.50
C GLY A 412 -1.81 -5.00 1.64
N SER A 413 -0.77 -5.73 2.04
CA SER A 413 0.49 -5.83 1.28
C SER A 413 0.29 -6.52 -0.06
N PHE A 414 -0.35 -7.69 -0.11
CA PHE A 414 -0.61 -8.37 -1.38
C PHE A 414 -1.53 -7.56 -2.30
N THR A 415 -2.50 -6.86 -1.74
CA THR A 415 -3.34 -5.91 -2.49
C THR A 415 -2.50 -4.78 -3.08
N THR A 416 -1.60 -4.20 -2.28
CA THR A 416 -0.67 -3.16 -2.73
C THR A 416 0.21 -3.68 -3.87
N MET A 417 0.77 -4.88 -3.77
CA MET A 417 1.57 -5.48 -4.84
C MET A 417 0.79 -5.68 -6.13
N ALA A 418 -0.43 -6.20 -6.05
CA ALA A 418 -1.30 -6.37 -7.22
C ALA A 418 -1.59 -5.04 -7.92
N LEU A 419 -1.88 -4.00 -7.13
CA LEU A 419 -2.09 -2.64 -7.63
C LEU A 419 -0.82 -2.05 -8.24
N THR A 420 0.33 -2.23 -7.59
CA THR A 420 1.63 -1.79 -8.10
C THR A 420 2.00 -2.47 -9.41
N ALA A 421 1.66 -3.74 -9.61
CA ALA A 421 1.87 -4.41 -10.90
C ALA A 421 1.05 -3.78 -12.05
N ILE A 422 -0.11 -3.19 -11.75
CA ILE A 422 -0.97 -2.50 -12.74
C ILE A 422 -0.54 -1.04 -12.93
N GLY A 423 -0.41 -0.28 -11.84
CA GLY A 423 -0.23 1.17 -11.86
C GLY A 423 1.21 1.65 -11.70
N GLY A 424 2.13 0.76 -11.32
CA GLY A 424 3.53 1.06 -11.04
C GLY A 424 3.81 1.40 -9.57
N TRP A 425 5.09 1.51 -9.21
CA TRP A 425 5.57 1.62 -7.82
C TRP A 425 4.91 2.76 -7.01
N GLU A 426 4.70 3.90 -7.65
CA GLU A 426 4.17 5.11 -7.00
C GLU A 426 2.62 5.16 -6.99
N SER A 427 1.94 4.20 -7.61
CA SER A 427 0.50 4.27 -7.89
C SER A 427 -0.39 4.33 -6.65
N THR A 428 -0.10 3.52 -5.62
CA THR A 428 -0.90 3.52 -4.40
C THR A 428 -0.69 4.78 -3.56
N PHE A 429 0.52 5.35 -3.55
CA PHE A 429 0.83 6.63 -2.90
C PHE A 429 0.18 7.84 -3.60
N ALA A 430 -0.03 7.78 -4.92
CA ALA A 430 -0.65 8.85 -5.68
C ALA A 430 -2.08 9.20 -5.24
N MET A 431 -2.76 8.28 -4.55
CA MET A 431 -4.09 8.53 -3.99
C MET A 431 -4.05 9.41 -2.75
N LEU A 432 -2.99 9.36 -1.94
CA LEU A 432 -2.92 10.00 -0.62
C LEU A 432 -3.15 11.53 -0.65
N PRO A 433 -2.48 12.33 -1.52
CA PRO A 433 -2.75 13.76 -1.58
C PRO A 433 -4.17 14.08 -2.06
N MET A 434 -4.77 13.23 -2.92
CA MET A 434 -6.16 13.40 -3.35
C MET A 434 -7.13 13.18 -2.17
N LEU A 435 -6.88 12.15 -1.37
CA LEU A 435 -7.65 11.84 -0.17
C LEU A 435 -7.54 12.96 0.86
N ASN A 436 -6.35 13.53 1.05
CA ASN A 436 -6.15 14.70 1.92
C ASN A 436 -6.99 15.91 1.49
N ASP A 437 -7.13 16.13 0.17
CA ASP A 437 -7.97 17.18 -0.41
C ASP A 437 -9.48 16.84 -0.41
N GLY A 438 -9.87 15.72 0.21
CA GLY A 438 -11.27 15.30 0.35
C GLY A 438 -11.85 14.60 -0.89
N ILE A 439 -11.03 14.22 -1.86
CA ILE A 439 -11.48 13.39 -2.98
C ILE A 439 -11.77 11.99 -2.42
N SER A 440 -12.98 11.47 -2.70
CA SER A 440 -13.35 10.12 -2.26
C SER A 440 -12.39 9.04 -2.79
N GLN A 441 -12.21 7.96 -2.05
CA GLN A 441 -11.38 6.81 -2.47
C GLN A 441 -11.74 6.31 -3.88
N ASN A 442 -13.04 6.15 -4.20
CA ASN A 442 -13.46 5.69 -5.53
C ASN A 442 -13.01 6.61 -6.67
N GLU A 443 -13.08 7.92 -6.46
CA GLU A 443 -12.66 8.91 -7.46
C GLU A 443 -11.13 9.01 -7.55
N ALA A 444 -10.42 9.01 -6.42
CA ALA A 444 -8.96 8.99 -6.40
C ALA A 444 -8.40 7.73 -7.08
N PHE A 445 -8.96 6.57 -6.74
CA PHE A 445 -8.60 5.28 -7.34
C PHE A 445 -8.88 5.29 -8.85
N LYS A 446 -10.03 5.82 -9.28
CA LYS A 446 -10.36 5.95 -10.71
C LYS A 446 -9.40 6.85 -11.49
N ARG A 447 -8.89 7.91 -10.88
CA ARG A 447 -7.89 8.78 -11.53
C ARG A 447 -6.55 8.07 -11.75
N VAL A 448 -6.16 7.19 -10.83
CA VAL A 448 -4.90 6.43 -10.93
C VAL A 448 -5.06 5.21 -11.83
N TYR A 449 -6.14 4.45 -11.67
CA TYR A 449 -6.29 3.10 -12.23
C TYR A 449 -7.33 2.99 -13.35
N GLY A 450 -8.12 4.03 -13.60
CA GLY A 450 -9.15 4.05 -14.65
C GLY A 450 -10.47 3.37 -14.30
N ILE A 451 -10.54 2.58 -13.22
CA ILE A 451 -11.76 1.97 -12.67
C ILE A 451 -11.98 2.43 -11.22
N THR A 452 -13.18 2.27 -10.66
CA THR A 452 -13.42 2.59 -9.24
C THR A 452 -12.88 1.50 -8.32
N TRP A 453 -12.67 1.82 -7.04
CA TRP A 453 -12.26 0.83 -6.04
C TRP A 453 -13.30 -0.29 -5.93
N ASP A 454 -14.59 0.05 -5.89
CA ASP A 454 -15.68 -0.94 -5.81
C ASP A 454 -15.67 -1.92 -7.00
N ALA A 455 -15.27 -1.45 -8.19
CA ALA A 455 -15.14 -2.30 -9.36
C ALA A 455 -13.86 -3.17 -9.32
N ALA A 456 -12.81 -2.68 -8.66
CA ALA A 456 -11.54 -3.39 -8.51
C ALA A 456 -11.62 -4.50 -7.46
N VAL A 457 -12.37 -4.30 -6.37
CA VAL A 457 -12.42 -5.21 -5.22
C VAL A 457 -12.71 -6.67 -5.61
N PRO A 458 -13.75 -7.01 -6.40
CA PRO A 458 -14.01 -8.41 -6.76
C PRO A 458 -12.90 -9.08 -7.58
N ILE A 459 -12.11 -8.27 -8.32
CA ILE A 459 -10.97 -8.75 -9.11
C ILE A 459 -9.77 -8.97 -8.20
N LEU A 460 -9.43 -7.96 -7.41
CA LEU A 460 -8.31 -7.98 -6.46
C LEU A 460 -8.48 -9.10 -5.43
N SER A 461 -9.71 -9.37 -5.00
CA SER A 461 -9.98 -10.40 -4.00
C SER A 461 -9.62 -11.81 -4.50
N LYS A 462 -9.88 -12.10 -5.78
CA LYS A 462 -9.45 -13.36 -6.42
C LYS A 462 -7.94 -13.42 -6.58
N VAL A 463 -7.32 -12.32 -7.01
CA VAL A 463 -5.86 -12.21 -7.19
C VAL A 463 -5.14 -12.41 -5.87
N VAL A 464 -5.50 -11.67 -4.83
CA VAL A 464 -4.85 -11.70 -3.51
C VAL A 464 -5.07 -13.05 -2.84
N SER A 465 -6.29 -13.60 -2.93
CA SER A 465 -6.56 -14.98 -2.49
C SER A 465 -5.60 -15.97 -3.17
N GLN A 466 -5.43 -15.87 -4.49
CA GLN A 466 -4.50 -16.73 -5.23
C GLN A 466 -3.03 -16.49 -4.86
N MET A 467 -2.59 -15.23 -4.72
CA MET A 467 -1.22 -14.89 -4.29
C MET A 467 -0.92 -15.49 -2.92
N LEU A 468 -1.87 -15.41 -1.98
CA LEU A 468 -1.72 -16.02 -0.66
C LEU A 468 -1.66 -17.53 -0.79
N MET A 469 -2.61 -18.16 -1.49
CA MET A 469 -2.61 -19.61 -1.67
C MET A 469 -1.34 -20.14 -2.35
N GLN A 470 -0.71 -19.35 -3.22
CA GLN A 470 0.57 -19.65 -3.87
C GLN A 470 1.77 -19.39 -2.96
N ASN A 471 1.81 -18.29 -2.22
CA ASN A 471 2.97 -17.92 -1.39
C ASN A 471 3.03 -18.73 -0.09
N LEU A 472 1.89 -19.21 0.42
CA LEU A 472 1.86 -20.22 1.49
C LEU A 472 2.44 -21.59 1.04
N ASP A 473 2.91 -21.69 -0.19
CA ASP A 473 3.62 -22.82 -0.79
C ASP A 473 4.87 -22.31 -1.56
N PRO A 474 6.03 -22.06 -0.90
CA PRO A 474 7.22 -21.65 -1.64
C PRO A 474 7.81 -22.85 -2.39
N PRO A 475 8.57 -22.58 -3.47
CA PRO A 475 8.13 -22.52 -4.86
C PRO A 475 7.84 -23.91 -5.50
N GLY A 476 6.77 -23.94 -6.28
CA GLY A 476 6.34 -25.08 -7.08
C GLY A 476 5.49 -24.58 -8.25
N TYR A 477 6.12 -23.86 -9.19
CA TYR A 477 5.43 -23.13 -10.25
C TYR A 477 4.63 -24.07 -11.16
N GLY A 478 3.34 -24.24 -10.86
CA GLY A 478 2.37 -24.89 -11.74
C GLY A 478 1.24 -25.59 -10.98
N ILE A 479 0.04 -25.55 -11.57
CA ILE A 479 -1.02 -26.52 -11.25
C ILE A 479 -0.69 -27.78 -12.05
N TYR A 480 -0.61 -28.92 -11.37
CA TYR A 480 -0.48 -30.20 -12.04
C TYR A 480 -1.75 -30.45 -12.87
N GLN A 481 -1.56 -30.72 -14.17
CA GLN A 481 -2.62 -31.18 -15.05
C GLN A 481 -2.31 -32.63 -15.42
N ALA A 482 -3.17 -33.55 -14.99
CA ALA A 482 -3.11 -34.93 -15.45
C ALA A 482 -3.29 -34.97 -16.97
N ALA A 483 -2.47 -35.76 -17.67
CA ALA A 483 -2.65 -36.01 -19.09
C ALA A 483 -4.03 -36.62 -19.40
N ASP A 484 -4.56 -37.39 -18.43
CA ASP A 484 -5.94 -37.89 -18.43
C ASP A 484 -6.73 -37.31 -17.24
N PRO A 485 -7.54 -36.27 -17.44
CA PRO A 485 -8.29 -35.62 -16.34
C PRO A 485 -9.41 -36.50 -15.77
N ASN A 486 -9.77 -37.60 -16.45
CA ASN A 486 -10.77 -38.54 -15.96
C ASN A 486 -10.16 -39.64 -15.06
N ARG A 487 -8.83 -39.67 -14.93
CA ARG A 487 -8.13 -40.62 -14.06
C ARG A 487 -8.13 -40.12 -12.63
N ILE A 488 -9.21 -40.43 -11.92
CA ILE A 488 -9.46 -39.97 -10.56
C ILE A 488 -9.02 -41.03 -9.55
N PHE A 489 -8.25 -40.61 -8.57
CA PHE A 489 -7.86 -41.43 -7.42
C PHE A 489 -8.48 -40.90 -6.13
N GLU A 490 -8.91 -41.81 -5.26
CA GLU A 490 -9.23 -41.54 -3.85
C GLU A 490 -8.00 -41.87 -3.00
N LEU A 491 -7.32 -40.83 -2.53
CA LEU A 491 -6.06 -40.96 -1.81
C LEU A 491 -6.25 -40.56 -0.35
N THR A 492 -5.93 -41.46 0.59
CA THR A 492 -6.02 -41.20 2.03
C THR A 492 -4.68 -40.77 2.60
N GLY A 493 -4.71 -39.67 3.34
CA GLY A 493 -3.55 -39.08 3.99
C GLY A 493 -3.17 -39.79 5.30
N ASP A 494 -2.66 -41.01 5.22
CA ASP A 494 -2.46 -41.92 6.37
C ASP A 494 -1.48 -41.44 7.47
N GLN A 495 -0.69 -40.40 7.20
CA GLN A 495 0.24 -39.80 8.16
C GLN A 495 -0.32 -38.58 8.88
N GLY A 496 -1.42 -37.96 8.42
CA GLY A 496 -1.91 -36.67 8.92
C GLY A 496 -3.16 -36.80 9.81
N CYS A 497 -2.97 -37.26 11.05
CA CYS A 497 -4.04 -37.36 12.03
C CYS A 497 -4.43 -35.98 12.56
N ALA A 498 -5.71 -35.61 12.46
CA ALA A 498 -6.15 -34.25 12.69
C ALA A 498 -7.33 -34.14 13.67
N LEU A 499 -7.48 -32.96 14.26
CA LEU A 499 -8.70 -32.55 14.94
C LEU A 499 -9.60 -31.81 13.92
N TYR A 500 -10.57 -32.54 13.36
CA TYR A 500 -11.57 -31.99 12.45
C TYR A 500 -12.90 -31.86 13.18
N ASP A 501 -13.30 -30.63 13.54
CA ASP A 501 -14.65 -30.38 14.05
C ASP A 501 -15.60 -30.20 12.86
N SER A 502 -16.62 -31.06 12.77
CA SER A 502 -17.61 -31.07 11.69
C SER A 502 -18.40 -29.76 11.51
N GLY A 503 -18.26 -28.80 12.44
CA GLY A 503 -18.84 -27.46 12.35
C GLY A 503 -17.88 -26.33 11.94
N ASP A 504 -16.56 -26.57 11.91
CA ASP A 504 -15.55 -25.53 11.65
C ASP A 504 -14.46 -26.04 10.70
N SER A 505 -14.77 -26.05 9.39
CA SER A 505 -13.88 -26.51 8.32
C SER A 505 -12.61 -25.65 8.12
N GLN A 506 -12.30 -24.75 9.07
CA GLN A 506 -11.18 -23.81 8.99
C GLN A 506 -9.93 -24.27 9.72
N THR A 507 -10.00 -25.28 10.60
CA THR A 507 -8.89 -25.63 11.51
C THR A 507 -7.83 -26.54 10.89
N VAL A 508 -8.18 -27.38 9.90
CA VAL A 508 -7.25 -28.31 9.25
C VAL A 508 -7.57 -28.45 7.76
N ARG A 509 -6.55 -28.29 6.89
CA ARG A 509 -6.69 -28.57 5.45
C ARG A 509 -5.59 -29.50 4.96
N ALA A 510 -5.93 -30.33 3.98
CA ALA A 510 -4.99 -31.19 3.27
C ALA A 510 -5.12 -31.01 1.76
N ARG A 511 -3.99 -31.03 1.06
CA ARG A 511 -3.89 -31.00 -0.41
C ARG A 511 -2.86 -32.00 -0.89
N ILE A 512 -2.81 -32.23 -2.21
CA ILE A 512 -1.80 -33.09 -2.85
C ILE A 512 -0.90 -32.23 -3.74
N GLN A 513 0.39 -32.53 -3.70
CA GLN A 513 1.38 -32.05 -4.65
C GLN A 513 1.94 -33.21 -5.46
N ALA A 514 2.12 -33.03 -6.76
CA ALA A 514 2.73 -33.97 -7.69
C ALA A 514 4.11 -33.50 -8.12
N LEU A 515 5.10 -34.39 -8.15
CA LEU A 515 6.46 -34.09 -8.58
C LEU A 515 6.57 -34.17 -10.11
N VAL A 516 6.85 -33.05 -10.76
CA VAL A 516 7.05 -32.93 -12.21
C VAL A 516 8.36 -32.20 -12.48
N ASN A 517 9.28 -32.86 -13.20
CA ASN A 517 10.58 -32.29 -13.56
C ASN A 517 11.37 -31.72 -12.37
N GLY A 518 11.29 -32.40 -11.21
CA GLY A 518 11.94 -31.96 -9.98
C GLY A 518 11.21 -30.89 -9.17
N ASN A 519 10.03 -30.44 -9.63
CA ASN A 519 9.22 -29.43 -8.95
C ASN A 519 7.92 -30.04 -8.42
N TRP A 520 7.52 -29.67 -7.21
CA TRP A 520 6.23 -30.05 -6.63
C TRP A 520 5.14 -29.10 -7.13
N LEU A 521 4.14 -29.63 -7.81
CA LEU A 521 3.03 -28.87 -8.40
C LEU A 521 1.73 -29.22 -7.67
N ASP A 522 0.89 -28.22 -7.37
CA ASP A 522 -0.38 -28.45 -6.68
C ASP A 522 -1.37 -29.21 -7.59
N VAL A 523 -2.01 -30.24 -7.04
CA VAL A 523 -3.01 -31.05 -7.74
C VAL A 523 -4.41 -30.57 -7.34
N PRO A 524 -5.25 -30.15 -8.31
CA PRO A 524 -6.62 -29.75 -8.01
C PRO A 524 -7.40 -30.87 -7.31
N THR A 525 -7.98 -30.53 -6.16
CA THR A 525 -8.83 -31.45 -5.40
C THR A 525 -10.26 -31.37 -5.94
N ILE A 526 -10.79 -32.52 -6.33
CA ILE A 526 -12.17 -32.69 -6.82
C ILE A 526 -13.14 -32.75 -5.64
N ASP A 527 -12.76 -33.51 -4.60
CA ASP A 527 -13.56 -33.71 -3.39
C ASP A 527 -12.66 -34.05 -2.21
N ALA A 528 -13.11 -33.78 -1.00
CA ALA A 528 -12.38 -34.02 0.24
C ALA A 528 -13.33 -34.52 1.34
N THR A 529 -13.00 -35.65 1.95
CA THR A 529 -13.79 -36.23 3.03
C THR A 529 -12.92 -36.50 4.24
N TRP A 530 -13.42 -36.13 5.42
CA TRP A 530 -12.77 -36.39 6.70
C TRP A 530 -13.56 -37.45 7.46
N LYS A 531 -12.86 -38.45 8.01
CA LYS A 531 -13.49 -39.51 8.80
C LYS A 531 -12.61 -39.88 9.99
N ILE A 532 -13.27 -40.24 11.09
CA ILE A 532 -12.59 -40.86 12.23
C ILE A 532 -12.01 -42.20 11.77
N ASP A 533 -10.74 -42.42 12.04
CA ASP A 533 -10.02 -43.60 11.59
C ASP A 533 -9.14 -44.19 12.70
N SER A 534 -9.16 -45.52 12.84
CA SER A 534 -8.39 -46.25 13.85
C SER A 534 -6.89 -46.02 13.79
N ARG A 535 -6.35 -45.63 12.63
CA ARG A 535 -4.93 -45.27 12.47
C ARG A 535 -4.51 -44.10 13.36
N CYS A 536 -5.47 -43.28 13.79
CA CYS A 536 -5.24 -42.13 14.67
C CYS A 536 -5.46 -42.41 16.16
N ASN A 537 -5.76 -43.66 16.56
CA ASN A 537 -6.05 -44.02 17.95
C ASN A 537 -4.90 -43.72 18.94
N GLY A 538 -3.67 -43.52 18.45
CA GLY A 538 -2.49 -43.17 19.26
C GLY A 538 -2.18 -41.67 19.32
N VAL A 539 -2.99 -40.81 18.70
CA VAL A 539 -2.76 -39.37 18.63
C VAL A 539 -3.83 -38.65 19.47
N PRO A 540 -3.49 -38.16 20.69
CA PRO A 540 -4.45 -37.53 21.57
C PRO A 540 -5.18 -36.35 20.90
N GLY A 541 -6.51 -36.38 20.92
CA GLY A 541 -7.35 -35.30 20.41
C GLY A 541 -7.46 -35.20 18.88
N LYS A 542 -6.81 -36.06 18.09
CA LYS A 542 -6.76 -35.94 16.62
C LYS A 542 -7.19 -37.21 15.88
N PRO A 543 -8.46 -37.64 15.98
CA PRO A 543 -8.89 -38.95 15.49
C PRO A 543 -9.20 -39.01 13.98
N TRP A 544 -9.06 -37.90 13.24
CA TRP A 544 -9.55 -37.80 11.86
C TRP A 544 -8.46 -37.96 10.81
N LEU A 545 -8.78 -38.65 9.71
CA LEU A 545 -7.99 -38.67 8.49
C LEU A 545 -8.77 -38.08 7.32
N VAL A 546 -8.03 -37.48 6.39
CA VAL A 546 -8.56 -36.97 5.13
C VAL A 546 -8.41 -37.96 4.00
N THR A 547 -9.42 -38.05 3.15
CA THR A 547 -9.35 -38.71 1.84
C THR A 547 -9.71 -37.69 0.77
N LEU A 548 -8.81 -37.51 -0.20
CA LEU A 548 -8.94 -36.55 -1.28
C LEU A 548 -9.19 -37.28 -2.60
N LYS A 549 -10.13 -36.76 -3.40
CA LYS A 549 -10.31 -37.14 -4.80
C LYS A 549 -9.50 -36.20 -5.68
N VAL A 550 -8.59 -36.74 -6.46
CA VAL A 550 -7.71 -35.95 -7.35
C VAL A 550 -7.50 -36.65 -8.68
N ALA A 551 -7.21 -35.88 -9.73
CA ALA A 551 -6.76 -36.43 -11.02
C ALA A 551 -5.22 -36.50 -11.07
N LEU A 552 -4.67 -37.70 -11.31
CA LEU A 552 -3.22 -37.94 -11.42
C LEU A 552 -2.91 -38.90 -12.58
N ASP A 553 -1.68 -38.84 -13.09
CA ASP A 553 -1.15 -39.86 -14.01
C ASP A 553 -0.48 -41.01 -13.24
N TYR A 554 -0.53 -42.21 -13.81
CA TYR A 554 0.13 -43.40 -13.26
C TYR A 554 1.63 -43.15 -13.01
N GLY A 555 2.13 -43.61 -11.88
CA GLY A 555 3.55 -43.49 -11.53
C GLY A 555 3.98 -42.07 -11.12
N THR A 556 3.07 -41.10 -11.10
CA THR A 556 3.36 -39.75 -10.60
C THR A 556 3.71 -39.80 -9.12
N GLN A 557 4.89 -39.30 -8.75
CA GLN A 557 5.22 -39.13 -7.34
C GLN A 557 4.36 -38.02 -6.76
N TYR A 558 3.75 -38.25 -5.61
CA TYR A 558 2.90 -37.27 -4.95
C TYR A 558 3.16 -37.22 -3.44
N ARG A 559 2.77 -36.13 -2.79
CA ARG A 559 2.80 -35.99 -1.32
C ARG A 559 1.57 -35.22 -0.84
N PHE A 560 1.14 -35.47 0.38
CA PHE A 560 0.16 -34.64 1.07
C PHE A 560 0.87 -33.44 1.70
N LEU A 561 0.24 -32.28 1.56
CA LEU A 561 0.54 -31.10 2.34
C LEU A 561 -0.60 -30.87 3.32
N TYR A 562 -0.31 -30.95 4.60
CA TYR A 562 -1.25 -30.63 5.66
C TYR A 562 -0.93 -29.28 6.28
N THR A 563 -1.98 -28.61 6.73
CA THR A 563 -1.93 -27.33 7.41
C THR A 563 -2.98 -27.29 8.51
N GLY A 564 -2.69 -26.59 9.60
CA GLY A 564 -3.58 -26.52 10.76
C GLY A 564 -3.20 -27.49 11.89
N ASP A 565 -4.16 -27.86 12.72
CA ASP A 565 -3.95 -28.74 13.89
C ASP A 565 -3.90 -30.23 13.50
N VAL A 566 -2.76 -30.63 12.94
CA VAL A 566 -2.50 -31.96 12.39
C VAL A 566 -1.19 -32.53 12.95
N ASN A 567 -1.22 -33.81 13.30
CA ASN A 567 -0.04 -34.56 13.68
C ASN A 567 0.43 -35.38 12.47
N ILE A 568 1.68 -35.15 12.06
CA ILE A 568 2.27 -35.84 10.90
C ILE A 568 3.32 -36.83 11.36
N GLY A 569 3.01 -38.12 11.27
CA GLY A 569 3.97 -39.18 11.62
C GLY A 569 4.44 -39.11 13.08
N SER A 570 3.52 -38.91 14.02
CA SER A 570 3.78 -38.76 15.47
C SER A 570 4.54 -37.47 15.85
N ARG A 571 4.72 -36.53 14.94
CA ARG A 571 5.24 -35.18 15.23
C ARG A 571 4.05 -34.26 15.45
N ASP A 572 3.95 -33.72 16.66
CA ASP A 572 2.91 -32.74 16.98
C ASP A 572 3.37 -31.37 16.46
N SER A 573 2.65 -30.86 15.46
CA SER A 573 2.97 -29.60 14.82
C SER A 573 1.71 -28.75 14.69
N TYR A 574 1.64 -27.67 15.48
CA TYR A 574 0.83 -26.51 15.13
C TYR A 574 1.56 -25.77 14.00
N GLY A 575 1.31 -26.17 12.76
CA GLY A 575 2.07 -25.65 11.63
C GLY A 575 2.20 -26.68 10.51
N ARG A 576 2.41 -26.18 9.29
CA ARG A 576 2.41 -26.98 8.06
C ARG A 576 3.37 -28.16 8.12
N GLY A 577 3.03 -29.24 7.42
CA GLY A 577 4.01 -30.28 7.12
C GLY A 577 3.61 -31.15 5.95
N TYR A 578 4.63 -31.83 5.43
CA TYR A 578 4.50 -32.75 4.32
C TYR A 578 4.46 -34.18 4.83
N SER A 579 3.62 -35.01 4.22
CA SER A 579 3.79 -36.45 4.33
C SER A 579 5.10 -36.88 3.67
N GLN A 580 5.44 -38.15 3.82
CA GLN A 580 6.33 -38.82 2.90
C GLN A 580 5.82 -38.75 1.46
N THR A 581 6.70 -39.04 0.51
CA THR A 581 6.35 -39.18 -0.90
C THR A 581 5.75 -40.56 -1.19
N TYR A 582 4.71 -40.59 -1.98
CA TYR A 582 4.02 -41.77 -2.50
C TYR A 582 4.10 -41.79 -4.03
N ILE A 583 3.65 -42.89 -4.65
CA ILE A 583 3.57 -43.05 -6.10
C ILE A 583 2.12 -43.35 -6.45
N ALA A 584 1.56 -42.61 -7.42
CA ALA A 584 0.20 -42.81 -7.91
C ALA A 584 0.07 -44.24 -8.49
N PRO A 585 -0.88 -45.04 -7.97
CA PRO A 585 -1.00 -46.47 -8.26
C PRO A 585 -1.50 -46.74 -9.67
#